data_AF-A0A920SPH7-F1
#
_entry.id   AF-A0A920SPH7-F1
#
_cell.length_a   1.000
_cell.length_b   1.000
_cell.length_c   1.000
_cell.angle_alpha   90.00
_cell.angle_beta   90.00
_cell.angle_gamma   90.00
#
_symmetry.space_group_name_H-M   'P 1'
#
loop_
_entity.id
_entity.type
_entity.pdbx_description
1 polymer ?
#
loop_
_entity_poly.entity_id
_entity_poly.type
_entity_poly.pdbx_seq_one_letter_code
_entity_poly.pdbx_strand_id
1 'polypeptide(L)'
;MQGVFSFLKANRAAASDAVSTQTPRPTLRDFQRQKLYRFEERYLMTHPLNAAMSLAGCTKIARRYNPEVDVRDGRGRRHAGASYEDNLITLPRWSRQTVIVLHEVAHTLVDDPLYPHHGAEFVGLFIGLLAREGLGTAEFHSQAARRAGLRLDPIWIARSRVAVLPQISEQVDLLPRL
;
A
#
# COMPACT_ATOMS: atom_id res chain seq x y z
N MET A 1 24.28 -40.19 62.31
CA MET A 1 23.32 -39.09 62.63
C MET A 1 23.23 -38.24 61.37
N GLN A 2 22.27 -38.43 60.45
CA GLN A 2 20.83 -38.13 60.47
C GLN A 2 20.47 -36.66 60.76
N GLY A 3 19.70 -36.09 59.81
CA GLY A 3 19.11 -34.75 59.77
C GLY A 3 19.31 -34.15 58.37
N VAL A 4 18.59 -34.53 57.31
CA VAL A 4 17.15 -34.38 56.99
C VAL A 4 16.63 -32.96 57.22
N PHE A 5 16.61 -32.17 56.15
CA PHE A 5 15.53 -31.22 55.86
C PHE A 5 15.25 -31.25 54.34
N SER A 6 14.19 -31.96 53.99
CA SER A 6 13.42 -31.80 52.76
C SER A 6 12.41 -30.68 53.01
N PHE A 7 12.22 -29.73 52.08
CA PHE A 7 10.89 -29.17 51.78
C PHE A 7 10.86 -28.48 50.41
N LEU A 8 9.96 -29.00 49.56
CA LEU A 8 9.25 -28.41 48.41
C LEU A 8 10.01 -27.68 47.28
N LYS A 9 10.10 -28.37 46.14
CA LYS A 9 10.09 -27.78 44.79
C LYS A 9 8.74 -27.07 44.57
N ALA A 10 8.76 -25.75 44.42
CA ALA A 10 7.62 -25.02 43.86
C ALA A 10 7.57 -25.23 42.34
N ASN A 11 6.41 -25.67 41.85
CA ASN A 11 6.08 -25.85 40.44
C ASN A 11 5.33 -24.62 39.91
N ARG A 12 5.56 -24.31 38.62
CA ARG A 12 4.81 -23.43 37.68
C ARG A 12 4.93 -21.91 37.90
N ALA A 13 4.96 -21.09 36.84
CA ALA A 13 4.41 -21.29 35.49
C ALA A 13 5.42 -20.94 34.38
N ALA A 14 5.59 -21.86 33.43
CA ALA A 14 6.13 -21.53 32.12
C ALA A 14 5.11 -20.65 31.40
N ALA A 15 5.55 -19.48 30.94
CA ALA A 15 4.80 -18.68 29.99
C ALA A 15 4.50 -19.57 28.77
N SER A 16 3.21 -19.66 28.42
CA SER A 16 2.76 -20.36 27.24
C SER A 16 3.27 -19.63 25.99
N ASP A 17 4.27 -20.20 25.33
CA ASP A 17 4.56 -19.93 23.93
C ASP A 17 3.37 -20.46 23.11
N ALA A 18 2.33 -19.64 22.97
CA ALA A 18 1.30 -19.85 21.98
C ALA A 18 1.94 -19.61 20.60
N VAL A 19 2.46 -20.69 20.00
CA VAL A 19 2.79 -20.75 18.58
C VAL A 19 1.55 -20.31 17.81
N SER A 20 1.62 -19.13 17.19
CA SER A 20 0.58 -18.63 16.30
C SER A 20 0.37 -19.65 15.18
N THR A 21 -0.76 -20.35 15.22
CA THR A 21 -1.19 -21.35 14.22
C THR A 21 -1.85 -20.71 13.01
N GLN A 22 -1.57 -19.44 12.71
CA GLN A 22 -2.10 -18.82 11.51
C GLN A 22 -1.41 -19.44 10.28
N THR A 23 -2.15 -20.29 9.58
CA THR A 23 -1.78 -20.75 8.25
C THR A 23 -1.55 -19.51 7.37
N PRO A 24 -0.42 -19.38 6.66
CA PRO A 24 -0.17 -18.21 5.82
C PRO A 24 -1.30 -18.12 4.79
N ARG A 25 -1.97 -16.96 4.71
CA ARG A 25 -3.00 -16.73 3.70
C ARG A 25 -2.37 -16.93 2.32
N PRO A 26 -3.02 -17.67 1.41
CA PRO A 26 -2.49 -17.86 0.06
C PRO A 26 -2.34 -16.51 -0.63
N THR A 27 -1.15 -16.24 -1.17
CA THR A 27 -0.87 -15.02 -1.93
C THR A 27 -1.83 -14.94 -3.12
N LEU A 28 -2.66 -13.90 -3.16
CA LEU A 28 -3.55 -13.65 -4.29
C LEU A 28 -2.71 -13.38 -5.55
N ARG A 29 -2.98 -14.14 -6.62
CA ARG A 29 -2.20 -14.02 -7.85
C ARG A 29 -2.45 -12.68 -8.52
N ASP A 30 -1.37 -11.97 -8.81
CA ASP A 30 -1.42 -10.69 -9.49
C ASP A 30 -1.30 -10.82 -11.01
N PHE A 31 -2.44 -10.72 -11.70
CA PHE A 31 -2.51 -10.78 -13.16
C PHE A 31 -2.39 -9.41 -13.84
N GLN A 32 -2.32 -8.31 -13.08
CA GLN A 32 -2.33 -6.95 -13.61
C GLN A 32 -0.94 -6.31 -13.62
N ARG A 33 -0.04 -6.74 -12.74
CA ARG A 33 1.30 -6.17 -12.54
C ARG A 33 2.01 -5.75 -13.83
N GLN A 34 2.20 -6.68 -14.77
CA GLN A 34 2.94 -6.37 -16.00
C GLN A 34 2.21 -5.37 -16.91
N LYS A 35 0.86 -5.38 -16.91
CA LYS A 35 0.05 -4.43 -17.66
C LYS A 35 0.13 -3.04 -17.04
N LEU A 36 0.12 -2.99 -15.71
CA LEU A 36 0.24 -1.75 -14.95
C LEU A 36 1.60 -1.09 -15.20
N TYR A 37 2.71 -1.84 -15.10
CA TYR A 37 4.04 -1.27 -15.39
C TYR A 37 4.16 -0.71 -16.82
N ARG A 38 3.57 -1.39 -17.81
CA ARG A 38 3.52 -0.86 -19.20
C ARG A 38 2.65 0.38 -19.31
N PHE A 39 1.54 0.45 -18.56
CA PHE A 39 0.68 1.62 -18.49
C PHE A 39 1.42 2.81 -17.86
N GLU A 40 2.09 2.60 -16.73
CA GLU A 40 2.89 3.62 -16.04
C GLU A 40 3.99 4.17 -16.95
N GLU A 41 4.78 3.29 -17.56
CA GLU A 41 5.87 3.67 -18.47
C GLU A 41 5.36 4.52 -19.64
N ARG A 42 4.23 4.11 -20.24
CA ARG A 42 3.69 4.77 -21.43
C ARG A 42 3.03 6.12 -21.15
N TYR A 43 2.31 6.24 -20.04
CA TYR A 43 1.42 7.39 -19.82
C TYR A 43 1.85 8.30 -18.67
N LEU A 44 2.60 7.78 -17.70
CA LEU A 44 2.85 8.49 -16.43
C LEU A 44 4.30 8.89 -16.27
N MET A 45 5.26 8.02 -16.61
CA MET A 45 6.68 8.27 -16.35
C MET A 45 7.22 9.48 -17.12
N THR A 46 6.65 9.78 -18.29
CA THR A 46 7.00 10.93 -19.13
C THR A 46 6.13 12.16 -18.88
N HIS A 47 5.20 12.11 -17.94
CA HIS A 47 4.28 13.21 -17.66
C HIS A 47 5.05 14.44 -17.14
N PRO A 48 4.76 15.68 -17.59
CA PRO A 48 5.51 16.88 -17.17
C PRO A 48 5.49 17.13 -15.65
N LEU A 49 4.43 16.71 -14.97
CA LEU A 49 4.30 16.81 -13.51
C LEU A 49 4.85 15.60 -12.74
N ASN A 50 5.39 14.57 -13.42
CA ASN A 50 6.15 13.51 -12.76
C ASN A 50 7.54 14.02 -12.37
N ALA A 51 7.59 14.91 -11.38
CA ALA A 51 8.83 15.53 -10.94
C ALA A 51 9.63 14.64 -9.99
N ALA A 52 10.95 14.66 -10.15
CA ALA A 52 11.87 14.15 -9.14
C ALA A 52 11.89 15.07 -7.90
N MET A 53 12.00 14.50 -6.70
CA MET A 53 11.89 15.26 -5.45
C MET A 53 12.80 14.73 -4.33
N SER A 54 12.95 15.55 -3.28
CA SER A 54 13.64 15.14 -2.06
C SER A 54 12.80 14.15 -1.25
N LEU A 55 13.42 13.45 -0.30
CA LEU A 55 12.69 12.56 0.61
C LEU A 55 11.61 13.32 1.39
N ALA A 56 11.90 14.55 1.84
CA ALA A 56 10.92 15.41 2.49
C ALA A 56 9.73 15.78 1.58
N GLY A 57 9.99 15.99 0.28
CA GLY A 57 8.94 16.17 -0.72
C GLY A 57 8.05 14.93 -0.87
N CYS A 58 8.66 13.74 -0.93
CA CYS A 58 7.94 12.47 -0.95
C CYS A 58 7.06 12.33 0.30
N THR A 59 7.62 12.58 1.49
CA THR A 59 6.89 12.51 2.76
C THR A 59 5.71 13.47 2.78
N LYS A 60 5.88 14.70 2.29
CA LYS A 60 4.79 15.70 2.22
C LYS A 60 3.65 15.24 1.32
N ILE A 61 3.95 14.63 0.16
CA ILE A 61 2.91 14.10 -0.74
C ILE A 61 2.24 12.88 -0.11
N ALA A 62 3.01 11.92 0.42
CA ALA A 62 2.45 10.72 1.02
C ALA A 62 1.50 11.05 2.19
N ARG A 63 1.93 11.95 3.09
CA ARG A 63 1.14 12.37 4.25
C ARG A 63 -0.08 13.23 3.94
N ARG A 64 -0.21 13.73 2.70
CA ARG A 64 -1.46 14.36 2.24
C ARG A 64 -2.60 13.34 2.17
N TYR A 65 -2.28 12.09 1.89
CA TYR A 65 -3.26 11.02 1.68
C TYR A 65 -3.33 10.07 2.86
N ASN A 66 -2.17 9.78 3.47
CA ASN A 66 -2.02 8.90 4.62
C ASN A 66 -1.13 9.59 5.67
N PRO A 67 -1.71 10.40 6.58
CA PRO A 67 -0.94 11.25 7.51
C PRO A 67 0.05 10.49 8.41
N GLU A 68 -0.28 9.25 8.75
CA GLU A 68 0.47 8.40 9.69
C GLU A 68 1.56 7.57 9.00
N VAL A 69 1.66 7.63 7.66
CA VAL A 69 2.63 6.81 6.93
C VAL A 69 4.08 7.15 7.31
N ASP A 70 4.86 6.11 7.58
CA ASP A 70 6.31 6.21 7.73
C ASP A 70 6.97 6.20 6.35
N VAL A 71 7.84 7.16 6.06
CA VAL A 71 8.52 7.29 4.76
C VAL A 71 10.03 7.28 4.97
N ARG A 72 10.68 6.22 4.51
CA ARG A 72 12.10 5.95 4.70
C ARG A 72 12.91 6.11 3.41
N ASP A 73 14.18 6.44 3.58
CA ASP A 73 15.16 6.71 2.49
C ASP A 73 15.39 5.53 1.53
N GLY A 74 15.10 4.29 1.94
CA GLY A 74 15.27 3.10 1.10
C GLY A 74 16.72 2.82 0.68
N ARG A 75 17.71 3.31 1.44
CA ARG A 75 19.14 3.11 1.14
C ARG A 75 19.47 1.62 0.96
N GLY A 76 20.20 1.30 -0.10
CA GLY A 76 20.57 -0.07 -0.43
C GLY A 76 19.48 -0.89 -1.13
N ARG A 77 18.26 -0.36 -1.28
CA ARG A 77 17.19 -1.04 -2.03
C ARG A 77 17.35 -0.81 -3.53
N ARG A 78 17.05 -1.87 -4.30
CA ARG A 78 16.94 -1.81 -5.77
C ARG A 78 15.59 -1.29 -6.24
N HIS A 79 14.56 -1.41 -5.41
CA HIS A 79 13.17 -1.05 -5.71
C HIS A 79 12.58 -0.21 -4.60
N ALA A 80 11.67 0.70 -4.98
CA ALA A 80 10.69 1.22 -4.05
C ALA A 80 9.81 0.09 -3.53
N GLY A 81 9.16 0.33 -2.40
CA GLY A 81 8.16 -0.60 -1.89
C GLY A 81 7.45 -0.03 -0.69
N ALA A 82 6.24 -0.52 -0.48
CA ALA A 82 5.37 -0.19 0.62
C ALA A 82 4.92 -1.45 1.38
N SER A 83 4.43 -1.26 2.59
CA SER A 83 3.79 -2.27 3.43
C SER A 83 2.49 -1.68 3.97
N TYR A 84 1.37 -2.36 3.71
CA TYR A 84 0.07 -2.00 4.28
C TYR A 84 0.09 -2.20 5.80
N GLU A 85 0.52 -3.37 6.27
CA GLU A 85 0.53 -3.73 7.70
C GLU A 85 1.43 -2.82 8.54
N ASP A 86 2.62 -2.49 8.04
CA ASP A 86 3.56 -1.61 8.75
C ASP A 86 3.31 -0.11 8.51
N ASN A 87 2.32 0.22 7.67
CA ASN A 87 2.04 1.58 7.18
C ASN A 87 3.31 2.34 6.74
N LEU A 88 4.10 1.69 5.88
CA LEU A 88 5.49 2.08 5.58
C LEU A 88 5.71 2.23 4.08
N ILE A 89 6.48 3.24 3.68
CA ILE A 89 7.02 3.43 2.33
C ILE A 89 8.55 3.54 2.39
N THR A 90 9.25 2.88 1.47
CA THR A 90 10.70 2.95 1.31
C THR A 90 11.09 3.41 -0.10
N LEU A 91 11.86 4.50 -0.22
CA LEU A 91 12.11 5.19 -1.50
C LEU A 91 13.60 5.44 -1.80
N PRO A 92 14.31 4.50 -2.46
CA PRO A 92 15.66 4.77 -2.96
C PRO A 92 15.68 6.01 -3.86
N ARG A 93 16.83 6.68 -3.97
CA ARG A 93 16.93 8.00 -4.64
C ARG A 93 16.31 8.07 -6.04
N TRP A 94 16.48 7.03 -6.85
CA TRP A 94 15.98 7.00 -8.23
C TRP A 94 14.44 6.96 -8.30
N SER A 95 13.79 6.43 -7.27
CA SER A 95 12.34 6.20 -7.23
C SER A 95 11.56 7.39 -6.68
N ARG A 96 12.23 8.49 -6.31
CA ARG A 96 11.62 9.69 -5.72
C ARG A 96 10.99 10.57 -6.77
N GLN A 97 9.98 10.03 -7.43
CA GLN A 97 9.21 10.69 -8.48
C GLN A 97 7.74 10.67 -8.08
N THR A 98 7.00 11.71 -8.46
CA THR A 98 5.59 11.88 -8.03
C THR A 98 4.76 10.63 -8.31
N VAL A 99 4.84 10.07 -9.51
CA VAL A 99 4.08 8.86 -9.90
C VAL A 99 4.41 7.67 -9.01
N ILE A 100 5.69 7.42 -8.76
CA ILE A 100 6.14 6.29 -7.94
C ILE A 100 5.71 6.49 -6.48
N VAL A 101 5.81 7.72 -5.94
CA VAL A 101 5.35 8.00 -4.58
C VAL A 101 3.84 7.70 -4.45
N LEU A 102 3.02 8.11 -5.42
CA LEU A 102 1.59 7.83 -5.41
C LEU A 102 1.27 6.33 -5.56
N HIS A 103 2.07 5.60 -6.33
CA HIS A 103 2.00 4.14 -6.44
C HIS A 103 2.21 3.50 -5.06
N GLU A 104 3.28 3.87 -4.37
CA GLU A 104 3.57 3.34 -3.03
C GLU A 104 2.52 3.76 -2.00
N VAL A 105 1.98 4.99 -2.08
CA VAL A 105 0.86 5.43 -1.24
C VAL A 105 -0.37 4.55 -1.44
N ALA A 106 -0.70 4.19 -2.68
CA ALA A 106 -1.85 3.32 -2.95
C ALA A 106 -1.70 1.95 -2.26
N HIS A 107 -0.49 1.39 -2.21
CA HIS A 107 -0.22 0.15 -1.46
C HIS A 107 -0.39 0.29 0.05
N THR A 108 -0.15 1.46 0.64
CA THR A 108 -0.39 1.66 2.08
C THR A 108 -1.87 1.76 2.45
N LEU A 109 -2.76 1.91 1.45
CA LEU A 109 -4.17 2.19 1.63
C LEU A 109 -5.09 1.04 1.16
N VAL A 110 -4.61 0.17 0.27
CA VAL A 110 -5.32 -1.01 -0.19
C VAL A 110 -4.73 -2.24 0.48
N ASP A 111 -5.55 -2.92 1.26
CA ASP A 111 -5.20 -4.14 1.99
C ASP A 111 -4.86 -5.28 1.00
N ASP A 112 -3.56 -5.56 0.85
CA ASP A 112 -3.03 -6.59 -0.05
C ASP A 112 -3.23 -8.04 0.44
N PRO A 113 -3.52 -8.31 1.73
CA PRO A 113 -4.13 -9.58 2.14
C PRO A 113 -5.56 -9.81 1.60
N LEU A 114 -6.36 -8.75 1.42
CA LEU A 114 -7.72 -8.86 0.88
C LEU A 114 -7.78 -8.81 -0.65
N TYR A 115 -6.86 -8.07 -1.28
CA TYR A 115 -6.86 -7.79 -2.72
C TYR A 115 -5.53 -8.18 -3.36
N PRO A 116 -5.50 -8.58 -4.65
CA PRO A 116 -4.22 -8.70 -5.36
C PRO A 116 -3.44 -7.38 -5.27
N HIS A 117 -2.11 -7.46 -5.14
CA HIS A 117 -1.24 -6.29 -4.95
C HIS A 117 -1.51 -5.16 -5.96
N HIS A 118 -1.73 -5.48 -7.23
CA HIS A 118 -2.20 -4.52 -8.26
C HIS A 118 -3.62 -4.83 -8.75
N GLY A 119 -4.54 -5.16 -7.84
CA GLY A 119 -5.96 -5.44 -8.10
C GLY A 119 -6.75 -4.26 -8.69
N ALA A 120 -8.04 -4.45 -8.91
CA ALA A 120 -8.89 -3.40 -9.50
C ALA A 120 -9.04 -2.20 -8.55
N GLU A 121 -9.02 -2.47 -7.25
CA GLU A 121 -9.06 -1.56 -6.12
C GLU A 121 -7.82 -0.67 -6.12
N PHE A 122 -6.63 -1.29 -6.19
CA PHE A 122 -5.36 -0.58 -6.35
C PHE A 122 -5.38 0.34 -7.57
N VAL A 123 -5.75 -0.19 -8.75
CA VAL A 123 -5.74 0.59 -10.00
C VAL A 123 -6.72 1.77 -9.91
N GLY A 124 -7.90 1.55 -9.32
CA GLY A 124 -8.88 2.60 -9.10
C GLY A 124 -8.36 3.70 -8.16
N LEU A 125 -7.80 3.31 -7.01
CA LEU A 125 -7.23 4.28 -6.07
C LEU A 125 -6.09 5.08 -6.70
N PHE A 126 -5.15 4.39 -7.36
CA PHE A 126 -4.00 5.02 -8.00
C PHE A 126 -4.41 6.05 -9.06
N ILE A 127 -5.39 5.72 -9.91
CA ILE A 127 -5.97 6.67 -10.89
C ILE A 127 -6.54 7.91 -10.19
N GLY A 128 -7.24 7.72 -9.08
CA GLY A 128 -7.79 8.80 -8.28
C GLY A 128 -6.70 9.72 -7.70
N LEU A 129 -5.64 9.14 -7.16
CA LEU A 129 -4.48 9.87 -6.63
C LEU A 129 -3.77 10.68 -7.73
N LEU A 130 -3.53 10.07 -8.91
CA LEU A 130 -2.93 10.75 -10.06
C LEU A 130 -3.75 11.97 -10.48
N ALA A 131 -5.08 11.84 -10.53
CA ALA A 131 -5.96 12.94 -10.89
C ALA A 131 -5.91 14.08 -9.87
N ARG A 132 -5.78 13.77 -8.57
CA ARG A 132 -5.67 14.77 -7.51
C ARG A 132 -4.37 15.55 -7.52
N GLU A 133 -3.27 14.91 -7.92
CA GLU A 133 -1.99 15.60 -8.13
C GLU A 133 -1.90 16.27 -9.52
N GLY A 134 -2.97 16.24 -10.31
CA GLY A 134 -3.02 16.89 -11.62
C GLY A 134 -2.25 16.15 -12.71
N LEU A 135 -1.86 14.89 -12.51
CA LEU A 135 -1.16 14.07 -13.51
C LEU A 135 -2.12 13.53 -14.59
N GLY A 136 -3.10 14.32 -15.02
CA GLY A 136 -4.19 13.93 -15.91
C GLY A 136 -5.54 13.87 -15.19
N THR A 137 -6.59 13.42 -15.89
CA THR A 137 -7.93 13.27 -15.30
C THR A 137 -8.23 11.81 -14.99
N ALA A 138 -9.07 11.57 -13.99
CA ALA A 138 -9.50 10.21 -13.65
C ALA A 138 -10.20 9.53 -14.84
N GLU A 139 -10.93 10.29 -15.66
CA GLU A 139 -11.59 9.79 -16.85
C GLU A 139 -10.58 9.36 -17.93
N PHE A 140 -9.60 10.22 -18.24
CA PHE A 140 -8.55 9.90 -19.21
C PHE A 140 -7.80 8.62 -18.81
N HIS A 141 -7.36 8.53 -17.55
CA HIS A 141 -6.63 7.37 -17.06
C HIS A 141 -7.49 6.12 -16.98
N SER A 142 -8.77 6.24 -16.63
CA SER A 142 -9.68 5.09 -16.64
C SER A 142 -9.84 4.53 -18.04
N GLN A 143 -10.00 5.39 -19.05
CA GLN A 143 -10.09 4.96 -20.44
C GLN A 143 -8.77 4.33 -20.92
N ALA A 144 -7.63 4.94 -20.60
CA ALA A 144 -6.32 4.44 -20.96
C ALA A 144 -6.00 3.09 -20.28
N ALA A 145 -6.35 2.92 -19.01
CA ALA A 145 -6.20 1.68 -18.27
C ALA A 145 -7.04 0.56 -18.89
N ARG A 146 -8.31 0.83 -19.22
CA ARG A 146 -9.18 -0.15 -19.91
C ARG A 146 -8.61 -0.56 -21.28
N ARG A 147 -8.10 0.41 -22.06
CA ARG A 147 -7.41 0.11 -23.35
C ARG A 147 -6.15 -0.73 -23.16
N ALA A 148 -5.44 -0.58 -22.04
CA ALA A 148 -4.30 -1.40 -21.66
C ALA A 148 -4.70 -2.78 -21.07
N GLY A 149 -6.01 -3.08 -20.97
CA GLY A 149 -6.52 -4.34 -20.44
C GLY A 149 -6.40 -4.45 -18.92
N LEU A 150 -6.31 -3.32 -18.21
CA LEU A 150 -6.42 -3.24 -16.76
C LEU A 150 -7.90 -3.21 -16.34
N ARG A 151 -8.19 -3.93 -15.26
CA ARG A 151 -9.40 -3.81 -14.46
C ARG A 151 -9.18 -2.74 -13.40
N LEU A 152 -10.22 -1.97 -13.13
CA LEU A 152 -10.23 -0.89 -12.15
C LEU A 152 -11.60 -0.83 -11.49
N ASP A 153 -11.63 -0.43 -10.22
CA ASP A 153 -12.85 -0.19 -9.46
C ASP A 153 -13.13 1.32 -9.37
N PRO A 154 -14.22 1.82 -9.99
CA PRO A 154 -14.62 3.22 -9.90
C PRO A 154 -14.92 3.72 -8.48
N ILE A 155 -15.31 2.84 -7.56
CA ILE A 155 -15.56 3.21 -6.15
C ILE A 155 -14.25 3.68 -5.52
N TRP A 156 -13.13 3.00 -5.81
CA TRP A 156 -11.81 3.40 -5.30
C TRP A 156 -11.27 4.68 -5.93
N ILE A 157 -11.65 4.99 -7.18
CA ILE A 157 -11.42 6.32 -7.76
C ILE A 157 -12.17 7.38 -6.96
N ALA A 158 -13.45 7.16 -6.66
CA ALA A 158 -14.26 8.13 -5.92
C ALA A 158 -13.74 8.33 -4.49
N ARG A 159 -13.33 7.25 -3.81
CA ARG A 159 -12.75 7.29 -2.46
C ARG A 159 -11.52 8.16 -2.39
N SER A 160 -10.68 8.16 -3.43
CA SER A 160 -9.48 9.00 -3.48
C SER A 160 -9.77 10.48 -3.24
N ARG A 161 -11.02 10.97 -3.37
CA ARG A 161 -11.43 12.37 -3.22
C ARG A 161 -11.60 12.84 -1.77
N VAL A 162 -11.59 11.94 -0.79
CA VAL A 162 -11.66 12.29 0.64
C VAL A 162 -10.33 12.89 1.11
N ALA A 163 -10.36 13.91 1.96
CA ALA A 163 -9.17 14.67 2.35
C ALA A 163 -8.09 13.82 3.04
N VAL A 164 -8.50 12.84 3.86
CA VAL A 164 -7.65 11.87 4.55
C VAL A 164 -8.23 10.48 4.33
N LEU A 165 -7.41 9.52 3.92
CA LEU A 165 -7.83 8.14 3.73
C LEU A 165 -7.36 7.33 4.94
N PRO A 166 -8.27 6.80 5.78
CA PRO A 166 -7.86 5.78 6.75
C PRO A 166 -7.30 4.57 5.98
N GLN A 167 -6.44 3.75 6.59
CA GLN A 167 -6.13 2.44 6.03
C GLN A 167 -7.43 1.62 5.98
N ILE A 168 -7.80 1.10 4.82
CA ILE A 168 -9.14 0.56 4.58
C ILE A 168 -9.07 -0.96 4.46
N SER A 169 -9.39 -1.65 5.55
CA SER A 169 -9.41 -3.12 5.62
C SER A 169 -10.77 -3.74 5.28
N GLU A 170 -11.83 -2.95 5.15
CA GLU A 170 -13.19 -3.47 4.94
C GLU A 170 -13.93 -2.81 3.78
N GLN A 171 -14.69 -3.63 3.05
CA GLN A 171 -15.88 -3.16 2.34
C GLN A 171 -16.84 -2.56 3.38
N VAL A 172 -16.74 -1.26 3.63
CA VAL A 172 -17.75 -0.56 4.45
C VAL A 172 -18.68 0.22 3.54
N ASP A 173 -19.90 -0.30 3.44
CA ASP A 173 -21.20 0.32 3.21
C ASP A 173 -21.31 1.86 3.37
N LEU A 174 -20.66 2.64 2.51
CA LEU A 174 -20.78 4.11 2.50
C LEU A 174 -20.99 4.73 1.11
N LEU A 175 -21.67 4.02 0.23
CA LEU A 175 -22.42 4.65 -0.86
C LEU A 175 -23.84 4.10 -0.81
N PRO A 176 -24.90 4.94 -0.68
CA PRO A 176 -26.24 4.45 -1.00
C PRO A 176 -26.16 3.93 -2.44
N ARG A 177 -26.60 2.68 -2.63
CA ARG A 177 -26.83 2.15 -3.97
C ARG A 177 -27.86 3.08 -4.62
N LEU A 178 -27.39 3.95 -5.52
CA LEU A 178 -28.23 4.66 -6.47
C LEU A 178 -28.39 3.78 -7.71
#